data_AF-A0A661LBD4-F1
#
_entry.id   AF-A0A661LBD4-F1
#
_cell.length_a   1.000
_cell.length_b   1.000
_cell.length_c   1.000
_cell.angle_alpha   90.00
_cell.angle_beta   90.00
_cell.angle_gamma   90.00
#
_symmetry.space_group_name_H-M   'P 1'
#
loop_
_entity.id
_entity.type
_entity.pdbx_description
1 polymer ?
#
loop_
_entity_poly.entity_id
_entity_poly.type
_entity_poly.pdbx_seq_one_letter_code
_entity_poly.pdbx_strand_id
1 'polypeptide(L)'
;MGWDIFRVKKKRDEPDDDIQIAIKAIEKFAPKKYLQEREMYYYHYRQMSKYLKPLLALLVYVSHTDKKRKNEEVFIQGLFSKLKDFYDVNDQLSIKEATQDYSLKIKLRKLLKIFYDDTSLTGTDIEGYLKKIPDN
;
A
#
# COMPACT_ATOMS: atom_id res chain seq x y z
N MET A 1 35.32 -10.84 -35.85
CA MET A 1 34.46 -9.71 -35.44
C MET A 1 33.03 -10.18 -35.45
N GLY A 2 32.29 -9.97 -34.37
CA GLY A 2 30.90 -10.38 -34.24
C GLY A 2 30.66 -10.92 -32.83
N TRP A 3 30.59 -10.01 -31.86
CA TRP A 3 30.18 -10.34 -30.51
C TRP A 3 28.69 -10.69 -30.56
N ASP A 4 28.34 -11.97 -30.39
CA ASP A 4 26.98 -12.37 -30.04
C ASP A 4 26.72 -11.97 -28.59
N ILE A 5 26.39 -10.69 -28.40
CA ILE A 5 25.98 -10.16 -27.11
C ILE A 5 24.58 -10.70 -26.86
N PHE A 6 24.51 -11.73 -26.02
CA PHE A 6 23.31 -12.30 -25.43
C PHE A 6 22.14 -11.32 -25.46
N ARG A 7 21.20 -11.56 -26.38
CA ARG A 7 19.87 -10.94 -26.37
C ARG A 7 19.09 -11.58 -25.22
N VAL A 8 19.49 -11.26 -23.98
CA VAL A 8 18.73 -11.61 -22.79
C VAL A 8 17.39 -10.93 -22.98
N LYS A 9 16.37 -11.71 -23.35
CA LYS A 9 14.97 -11.30 -23.21
C LYS A 9 14.85 -10.86 -21.76
N LYS A 10 14.81 -9.55 -21.51
CA LYS A 10 14.38 -8.99 -20.23
C LYS A 10 13.05 -9.69 -19.94
N LYS A 11 13.04 -10.63 -18.99
CA LYS A 11 11.81 -11.06 -18.35
C LYS A 11 11.20 -9.74 -17.88
N ARG A 12 10.09 -9.32 -18.48
CA ARG A 12 9.33 -8.21 -17.93
C ARG A 12 9.05 -8.60 -16.50
N ASP A 13 9.53 -7.81 -15.54
CA ASP A 13 9.18 -7.99 -14.14
C ASP A 13 7.68 -7.70 -14.06
N GLU A 14 6.87 -8.74 -14.24
CA GLU A 14 5.41 -8.73 -14.19
C GLU A 14 4.87 -7.92 -12.99
N PRO A 15 5.49 -7.97 -11.78
CA PRO A 15 5.08 -7.14 -10.66
C PRO A 15 5.30 -5.63 -10.87
N ASP A 16 6.36 -5.21 -11.58
CA ASP A 16 6.64 -3.79 -11.83
C ASP A 16 5.65 -3.19 -12.84
N ASP A 17 5.30 -3.97 -13.88
CA ASP A 17 4.26 -3.59 -14.85
C ASP A 17 2.90 -3.41 -14.14
N ASP A 18 2.54 -4.34 -13.25
CA ASP A 18 1.30 -4.28 -12.47
C ASP A 18 1.30 -3.12 -11.46
N ILE A 19 2.43 -2.84 -10.81
CA ILE A 19 2.60 -1.66 -9.94
C ILE A 19 2.35 -0.40 -10.76
N GLN A 20 2.91 -0.31 -11.97
CA GLN A 20 2.74 0.86 -12.83
C GLN A 20 1.27 1.06 -13.24
N ILE A 21 0.52 -0.03 -13.45
CA ILE A 21 -0.93 0.01 -13.71
C ILE A 21 -1.68 0.53 -12.47
N ALA A 22 -1.38 0.00 -11.29
CA ALA A 22 -2.00 0.44 -10.04
C ALA A 22 -1.74 1.92 -9.75
N ILE A 23 -0.50 2.39 -9.94
CA ILE A 23 -0.13 3.81 -9.82
C ILE A 23 -0.97 4.65 -10.77
N LYS A 24 -1.04 4.29 -12.06
CA LYS A 24 -1.85 5.02 -13.04
C LYS A 24 -3.33 5.08 -12.65
N ALA A 25 -3.88 4.04 -12.03
CA ALA A 25 -5.25 4.05 -11.54
C ALA A 25 -5.42 4.99 -10.34
N ILE A 26 -4.47 5.00 -9.42
CA ILE A 26 -4.45 5.90 -8.26
C ILE A 26 -4.36 7.36 -8.67
N GLU A 27 -3.43 7.70 -9.57
CA GLU A 27 -3.18 9.08 -9.99
C GLU A 27 -4.35 9.72 -10.76
N LYS A 28 -5.37 8.94 -11.15
CA LYS A 28 -6.62 9.47 -11.70
C LYS A 28 -7.50 10.15 -10.66
N PHE A 29 -7.40 9.75 -9.39
CA PHE A 29 -8.26 10.28 -8.31
C PHE A 29 -7.48 10.91 -7.16
N ALA A 30 -6.23 10.49 -6.94
CA ALA A 30 -5.45 10.96 -5.80
C ALA A 30 -5.10 12.46 -5.93
N PRO A 31 -5.08 13.21 -4.82
CA PRO A 31 -4.82 14.64 -4.85
C PRO A 31 -3.38 14.92 -5.31
N LYS A 32 -3.21 15.77 -6.33
CA LYS A 32 -1.88 16.08 -6.91
C LYS A 32 -0.90 16.73 -5.93
N LYS A 33 -1.40 17.46 -4.92
CA LYS A 33 -0.58 18.10 -3.88
C LYS A 33 0.28 17.13 -3.06
N TYR A 34 -0.07 15.84 -3.06
CA TYR A 34 0.66 14.79 -2.34
C TYR A 34 1.44 13.83 -3.25
N LEU A 35 1.67 14.20 -4.52
CA LEU A 35 2.39 13.34 -5.46
C LEU A 35 3.80 13.02 -4.98
N GLN A 36 4.53 14.03 -4.50
CA GLN A 36 5.90 13.86 -3.99
C GLN A 36 5.95 12.92 -2.78
N GLU A 37 4.97 13.01 -1.89
CA GLU A 37 4.86 12.11 -0.73
C GLU A 37 4.53 10.68 -1.15
N ARG A 38 3.65 10.47 -2.15
CA ARG A 38 3.37 9.13 -2.68
C ARG A 38 4.61 8.53 -3.34
N GLU A 39 5.36 9.33 -4.09
CA GLU A 39 6.62 8.90 -4.69
C GLU A 39 7.63 8.49 -3.62
N MET A 40 7.91 9.37 -2.66
CA MET A 40 8.91 9.18 -1.62
C MET A 40 8.55 8.03 -0.66
N TYR A 41 7.30 7.93 -0.22
CA TYR A 41 6.92 6.95 0.82
C TYR A 41 6.48 5.60 0.28
N TYR A 42 6.04 5.51 -0.98
CA TYR A 42 5.46 4.27 -1.52
C TYR A 42 6.06 3.89 -2.88
N TYR A 43 5.98 4.74 -3.90
CA TYR A 43 6.30 4.30 -5.25
C TYR A 43 7.79 3.96 -5.46
N HIS A 44 8.70 4.63 -4.76
CA HIS A 44 10.14 4.36 -4.88
C HIS A 44 10.52 2.94 -4.45
N TYR A 45 9.73 2.29 -3.60
CA TYR A 45 9.96 0.90 -3.17
C TYR A 45 9.83 -0.12 -4.31
N ARG A 46 9.28 0.26 -5.48
CA ARG A 46 9.30 -0.59 -6.69
C ARG A 46 10.72 -0.98 -7.12
N GLN A 47 11.73 -0.20 -6.74
CA GLN A 47 13.14 -0.48 -7.04
C GLN A 47 13.72 -1.59 -6.15
N MET A 48 13.01 -1.98 -5.08
CA MET A 48 13.48 -2.98 -4.12
C MET A 48 12.68 -4.28 -4.29
N SER A 49 13.33 -5.31 -4.83
CA SER A 49 12.70 -6.60 -5.18
C SER A 49 11.84 -7.19 -4.06
N LYS A 50 12.32 -7.15 -2.81
CA LYS A 50 11.60 -7.66 -1.63
C LYS A 50 10.27 -6.95 -1.36
N TYR A 51 10.12 -5.71 -1.81
CA TYR A 51 8.91 -4.92 -1.62
C TYR A 51 7.92 -5.04 -2.78
N LEU A 52 8.29 -5.62 -3.93
CA LEU A 52 7.41 -5.65 -5.11
C LEU A 52 6.04 -6.26 -4.81
N LYS A 53 6.00 -7.44 -4.18
CA LYS A 53 4.76 -8.13 -3.84
C LYS A 53 3.90 -7.36 -2.82
N PRO A 54 4.41 -6.95 -1.64
CA PRO A 54 3.59 -6.23 -0.68
C PRO A 54 3.21 -4.81 -1.16
N LEU A 55 4.09 -4.13 -1.91
CA LEU A 55 3.77 -2.84 -2.53
C LEU A 55 2.63 -2.99 -3.54
N LEU A 56 2.70 -3.98 -4.44
CA LEU A 56 1.64 -4.25 -5.40
C LEU A 56 0.32 -4.52 -4.69
N ALA A 57 0.31 -5.39 -3.68
CA ALA A 57 -0.90 -5.70 -2.92
C ALA A 57 -1.53 -4.46 -2.26
N LEU A 58 -0.70 -3.58 -1.70
CA LEU A 58 -1.14 -2.31 -1.12
C LEU A 58 -1.72 -1.37 -2.18
N LEU A 59 -0.99 -1.12 -3.26
CA LEU A 59 -1.41 -0.17 -4.30
C LEU A 59 -2.66 -0.65 -5.05
N VAL A 60 -2.78 -1.95 -5.31
CA VAL A 60 -4.00 -2.55 -5.85
C VAL A 60 -5.14 -2.34 -4.87
N TYR A 61 -4.97 -2.58 -3.57
CA TYR A 61 -6.05 -2.34 -2.61
C TYR A 61 -6.47 -0.87 -2.57
N VAL A 62 -5.51 0.05 -2.64
CA VAL A 62 -5.75 1.50 -2.69
C VAL A 62 -6.46 1.93 -3.98
N SER A 63 -6.22 1.29 -5.12
CA SER A 63 -6.88 1.67 -6.37
C SER A 63 -8.39 1.34 -6.39
N HIS A 64 -8.85 0.41 -5.54
CA HIS A 64 -10.26 -0.01 -5.44
C HIS A 64 -11.08 0.91 -4.51
N THR A 65 -11.27 2.16 -4.95
CA THR A 65 -11.98 3.19 -4.18
C THR A 65 -13.45 2.90 -3.88
N ASP A 66 -14.08 1.98 -4.63
CA ASP A 66 -15.47 1.57 -4.45
C ASP A 66 -15.70 0.85 -3.11
N LYS A 67 -14.68 0.16 -2.59
CA LYS A 67 -14.74 -0.55 -1.30
C LYS A 67 -14.93 0.42 -0.14
N LYS A 68 -14.25 1.57 -0.17
CA LYS A 68 -14.36 2.60 0.88
C LYS A 68 -15.78 3.12 1.04
N ARG A 69 -16.51 3.33 -0.07
CA ARG A 69 -17.89 3.84 -0.04
C ARG A 69 -18.91 2.82 0.48
N LYS A 70 -18.65 1.52 0.28
CA LYS A 70 -19.58 0.45 0.66
C LYS A 70 -19.49 0.12 2.14
N ASN A 71 -18.28 -0.02 2.67
CA ASN A 71 -18.05 -0.34 4.07
C ASN A 71 -16.69 0.20 4.50
N GLU A 72 -16.71 1.34 5.19
CA GLU A 72 -15.48 2.01 5.64
C GLU A 72 -14.68 1.15 6.61
N GLU A 73 -15.33 0.48 7.57
CA GLU A 73 -14.65 -0.37 8.55
C GLU A 73 -13.85 -1.49 7.86
N VAL A 74 -14.51 -2.28 7.00
CA VAL A 74 -13.86 -3.39 6.27
C VAL A 74 -12.76 -2.85 5.35
N PHE A 75 -12.99 -1.70 4.72
CA PHE A 75 -11.98 -1.06 3.90
C PHE A 75 -10.73 -0.71 4.71
N ILE A 76 -10.90 -0.05 5.86
CA ILE A 76 -9.80 0.35 6.75
C ILE A 76 -9.06 -0.86 7.31
N GLN A 77 -9.78 -1.91 7.73
CA GLN A 77 -9.17 -3.15 8.21
C GLN A 77 -8.29 -3.80 7.13
N GLY A 78 -8.82 -3.98 5.92
CA GLY A 78 -8.05 -4.58 4.82
C GLY A 78 -6.88 -3.69 4.39
N LEU A 79 -7.05 -2.37 4.39
CA LEU A 79 -5.97 -1.41 4.11
C LEU A 79 -4.87 -1.50 5.15
N PHE A 80 -5.23 -1.63 6.43
CA PHE A 80 -4.28 -1.80 7.53
C PHE A 80 -3.47 -3.10 7.39
N SER A 81 -4.11 -4.23 7.07
CA SER A 81 -3.40 -5.48 6.84
C SER A 81 -2.38 -5.35 5.71
N LYS A 82 -2.75 -4.74 4.57
CA LYS A 82 -1.79 -4.50 3.47
C LYS A 82 -0.67 -3.54 3.84
N LEU A 83 -0.97 -2.56 4.68
CA LEU A 83 0.02 -1.61 5.18
C LEU A 83 1.02 -2.28 6.11
N LYS A 84 0.56 -3.17 7.00
CA LYS A 84 1.42 -4.01 7.84
C LYS A 84 2.36 -4.82 6.96
N ASP A 85 1.84 -5.61 6.03
CA ASP A 85 2.65 -6.46 5.14
C ASP A 85 3.70 -5.66 4.36
N PHE A 86 3.39 -4.40 4.01
CA PHE A 86 4.32 -3.49 3.35
C PHE A 86 5.43 -2.99 4.26
N TYR A 87 5.14 -2.63 5.51
CA TYR A 87 6.17 -2.16 6.46
C TYR A 87 6.90 -3.30 7.19
N ASP A 88 6.35 -4.51 7.15
CA ASP A 88 6.87 -5.72 7.78
C ASP A 88 7.05 -6.83 6.74
N VAL A 89 7.96 -6.59 5.79
CA VAL A 89 8.24 -7.53 4.67
C VAL A 89 8.77 -8.89 5.16
N ASN A 90 9.32 -8.94 6.37
CA ASN A 90 9.83 -10.16 6.98
C ASN A 90 8.77 -10.89 7.83
N ASP A 91 7.53 -10.38 7.87
CA ASP A 91 6.39 -10.93 8.61
C ASP A 91 6.72 -11.25 10.08
N GLN A 92 7.39 -10.32 10.75
CA GLN A 92 7.80 -10.45 12.14
C GLN A 92 6.72 -10.02 13.13
N LEU A 93 5.74 -9.24 12.67
CA LEU A 93 4.68 -8.69 13.48
C LEU A 93 3.41 -9.50 13.24
N SER A 94 2.74 -9.96 14.28
CA SER A 94 1.39 -10.51 14.14
C SER A 94 0.38 -9.38 13.86
N ILE A 95 -0.81 -9.73 13.34
CA ILE A 95 -1.89 -8.74 13.19
C ILE A 95 -2.25 -8.11 14.55
N LYS A 96 -2.32 -8.93 15.60
CA LYS A 96 -2.60 -8.48 16.97
C LYS A 96 -1.61 -7.42 17.45
N GLU A 97 -0.31 -7.68 17.32
CA GLU A 97 0.73 -6.72 17.68
C GLU A 97 0.69 -5.47 16.80
N ALA A 98 0.45 -5.65 15.49
CA ALA A 98 0.30 -4.54 14.56
C ALA A 98 -0.82 -3.60 14.98
N THR A 99 -1.98 -4.12 15.39
CA THR A 99 -3.10 -3.27 15.84
C THR A 99 -2.78 -2.43 17.09
N GLN A 100 -1.76 -2.81 17.87
CA GLN A 100 -1.28 -2.04 19.01
C GLN A 100 -0.15 -1.08 18.65
N ASP A 101 0.52 -1.27 17.51
CA ASP A 101 1.62 -0.42 17.04
C ASP A 101 1.12 0.98 16.64
N TYR A 102 1.48 1.96 17.47
CA TYR A 102 1.15 3.36 17.26
C TYR A 102 1.76 3.94 15.97
N SER A 103 2.96 3.48 15.58
CA SER A 103 3.62 3.91 14.35
C SER A 103 2.85 3.49 13.11
N LEU A 104 2.28 2.27 13.10
CA LEU A 104 1.45 1.78 12.00
C LEU A 104 0.12 2.53 11.90
N LYS A 105 -0.51 2.86 13.04
CA LYS A 105 -1.71 3.72 13.07
C LYS A 105 -1.43 5.10 12.47
N ILE A 106 -0.29 5.73 12.79
CA ILE A 106 0.13 7.00 12.18
C ILE A 106 0.33 6.84 10.67
N LYS A 107 1.02 5.78 10.24
CA LYS A 107 1.24 5.49 8.82
C LYS A 107 -0.08 5.29 8.06
N LEU A 108 -1.07 4.63 8.67
CA LEU A 108 -2.41 4.46 8.10
C LEU A 108 -3.09 5.81 7.89
N ARG A 109 -3.10 6.68 8.90
CA ARG A 109 -3.66 8.04 8.78
C ARG A 109 -2.96 8.84 7.70
N LYS A 110 -1.63 8.75 7.63
CA LYS A 110 -0.84 9.41 6.59
C LYS A 110 -1.19 8.87 5.21
N LEU A 111 -1.37 7.56 5.06
CA LEU A 111 -1.80 6.94 3.81
C LEU A 111 -3.16 7.49 3.37
N LEU A 112 -4.16 7.49 4.27
CA LEU A 112 -5.49 8.02 3.98
C LEU A 112 -5.44 9.47 3.49
N LYS A 113 -4.64 10.31 4.15
CA LYS A 113 -4.41 11.69 3.75
C LYS A 113 -3.78 11.80 2.35
N ILE A 114 -2.68 11.10 2.08
CA ILE A 114 -1.94 11.31 0.82
C ILE A 114 -2.60 10.69 -0.40
N PHE A 115 -3.39 9.62 -0.22
CA PHE A 115 -4.07 8.92 -1.32
C PHE A 115 -5.51 9.40 -1.53
N TYR A 116 -6.20 9.87 -0.48
CA TYR A 116 -7.62 10.22 -0.53
C TYR A 116 -7.97 11.63 -0.05
N ASP A 117 -6.99 12.43 0.37
CA ASP A 117 -7.19 13.72 1.07
C ASP A 117 -8.09 13.60 2.32
N ASP A 118 -8.11 12.40 2.92
CA ASP A 118 -9.02 12.11 4.02
C ASP A 118 -8.32 12.29 5.37
N THR A 119 -8.85 13.23 6.15
CA THR A 119 -8.45 13.50 7.53
C THR A 119 -9.61 13.36 8.53
N SER A 120 -10.73 12.79 8.09
CA SER A 120 -11.94 12.65 8.90
C SER A 120 -11.78 11.61 10.01
N LEU A 121 -11.03 10.54 9.75
CA LEU A 121 -10.78 9.48 10.72
C LEU A 121 -9.84 9.92 11.84
N THR A 122 -10.37 9.89 13.06
CA THR A 122 -9.61 10.15 14.27
C THR A 122 -8.81 8.91 14.69
N GLY A 123 -7.90 9.07 15.67
CA GLY A 123 -7.19 7.93 16.25
C GLY A 123 -8.15 6.92 16.89
N THR A 124 -9.20 7.40 17.54
CA THR A 124 -10.19 6.56 18.22
C THR A 124 -11.04 5.74 17.23
N ASP A 125 -11.42 6.33 16.09
CA ASP A 125 -12.18 5.62 15.05
C ASP A 125 -11.36 4.45 14.48
N ILE A 126 -10.09 4.73 14.16
CA ILE A 126 -9.16 3.71 13.67
C ILE A 126 -9.01 2.60 14.70
N GLU A 127 -8.80 2.92 15.98
CA GLU A 127 -8.72 1.90 17.02
C GLU A 127 -10.01 1.08 17.16
N GLY A 128 -11.17 1.71 17.01
CA GLY A 128 -12.45 1.03 16.98
C GLY A 128 -12.56 0.02 15.83
N TYR A 129 -12.11 0.40 14.63
CA TYR A 129 -12.12 -0.50 13.46
C TYR A 129 -11.08 -1.62 13.59
N LEU A 130 -9.87 -1.31 14.09
CA LEU A 130 -8.79 -2.30 14.20
C LEU A 130 -9.05 -3.37 15.28
N LYS A 131 -9.76 -3.03 16.37
CA LYS A 131 -10.13 -4.00 17.43
C LYS A 131 -11.03 -5.13 16.94
N LYS A 132 -11.71 -4.94 15.82
CA LYS A 132 -12.65 -5.91 15.23
C LYS A 132 -12.00 -6.79 14.17
N ILE A 133 -10.71 -6.63 13.90
CA ILE A 133 -9.98 -7.53 13.01
C ILE A 133 -9.90 -8.90 13.68
N PRO A 134 -10.40 -9.98 13.06
CA PRO A 134 -10.28 -11.31 13.63
C PRO A 134 -8.80 -11.74 13.70
N ASP A 135 -8.39 -12.30 14.84
CA ASP A 135 -7.16 -13.07 14.97
C ASP A 135 -7.35 -14.32 14.09
N ASN A 136 -6.73 -14.33 12.93
CA ASN A 136 -6.78 -15.46 11.99
C ASN A 136 -5.44 -16.19 12.01
#